data_AF-A0A7L1Y4N6-F1
#
_entry.id   AF-A0A7L1Y4N6-F1
#
_cell.length_a   1.000
_cell.length_b   1.000
_cell.length_c   1.000
_cell.angle_alpha   90.00
_cell.angle_beta   90.00
_cell.angle_gamma   90.00
#
_symmetry.space_group_name_H-M   'P 1'
#
loop_
_entity.id
_entity.type
_entity.pdbx_description
1 polymer ?
#
loop_
_entity_poly.entity_id
_entity_poly.type
_entity_poly.pdbx_seq_one_letter_code
_entity_poly.pdbx_strand_id
1 'polypeptide(L)'
;YQVVLGEYDMAAGEGPEQRIPVNSDDIFVHPKWLSFCPACGNDIALMKLQRPAVLSAEVQVGRLPAPGSILPDGYPCVLSGWGRLTSECGAGSGGTWWDGGADHTLSPPQGDSGGPLNCPAEDGTWEVHGIASFVSGLGCNAPKKPTVFTRVSAFEGWIAE
;
A
#
# COMPACT_ATOMS: atom_id res chain seq x y z
N TYR A 1 -6.22 -15.09 8.33
CA TYR A 1 -6.57 -14.01 7.39
C TYR A 1 -6.90 -14.62 6.03
N GLN A 2 -7.44 -13.84 5.08
CA GLN A 2 -7.66 -14.28 3.69
C GLN A 2 -7.21 -13.18 2.74
N VAL A 3 -6.45 -13.56 1.72
CA VAL A 3 -6.02 -12.68 0.62
C VAL A 3 -6.90 -12.97 -0.60
N VAL A 4 -7.31 -11.92 -1.31
CA VAL A 4 -8.04 -12.01 -2.57
C VAL A 4 -7.19 -11.34 -3.64
N LEU A 5 -6.88 -12.07 -4.72
CA LEU A 5 -6.08 -11.60 -5.85
C LEU A 5 -6.97 -11.53 -7.10
N GLY A 6 -6.69 -10.62 -8.02
CA GLY A 6 -7.47 -10.46 -9.26
C GLY A 6 -8.86 -9.85 -9.05
N GLU A 7 -9.06 -9.17 -7.93
CA GLU A 7 -10.29 -8.48 -7.54
C GLU A 7 -10.34 -7.07 -8.16
N TYR A 8 -11.52 -6.63 -8.61
CA TYR A 8 -11.75 -5.27 -9.07
C TYR A 8 -13.01 -4.67 -8.44
N ASP A 9 -14.18 -5.33 -8.59
CA ASP A 9 -15.41 -4.94 -7.89
C ASP A 9 -15.70 -5.81 -6.67
N MET A 10 -15.36 -5.29 -5.47
CA MET A 10 -15.58 -5.97 -4.19
C MET A 10 -17.04 -6.39 -3.92
N ALA A 11 -18.03 -5.83 -4.62
CA ALA A 11 -19.43 -6.18 -4.48
C ALA A 11 -19.87 -7.35 -5.39
N ALA A 12 -19.03 -7.74 -6.34
CA ALA A 12 -19.30 -8.75 -7.35
C ALA A 12 -18.29 -9.91 -7.28
N GLY A 13 -18.60 -11.00 -8.00
CA GLY A 13 -17.64 -12.05 -8.32
C GLY A 13 -17.52 -12.12 -9.83
N GLU A 14 -16.38 -11.72 -10.36
CA GLU A 14 -16.13 -11.52 -11.79
C GLU A 14 -15.50 -12.76 -12.44
N GLY A 15 -14.93 -13.66 -11.63
CA GLY A 15 -14.38 -14.95 -12.05
C GLY A 15 -12.85 -15.09 -11.86
N PRO A 16 -12.02 -14.08 -12.17
CA PRO A 16 -10.58 -14.14 -11.98
C PRO A 16 -10.13 -14.22 -10.51
N GLU A 17 -11.02 -13.97 -9.54
CA GLU A 17 -10.62 -13.78 -8.15
C GLU A 17 -10.11 -15.08 -7.51
N GLN A 18 -8.92 -14.99 -6.92
CA GLN A 18 -8.34 -16.07 -6.14
C GLN A 18 -8.40 -15.75 -4.67
N ARG A 19 -9.28 -16.44 -3.96
CA ARG A 19 -9.39 -16.37 -2.50
C ARG A 19 -8.45 -17.41 -1.89
N ILE A 20 -7.42 -16.95 -1.19
CA ILE A 20 -6.37 -17.80 -0.62
C ILE A 20 -6.22 -17.48 0.88
N PRO A 21 -6.46 -18.45 1.78
CA PRO A 21 -6.30 -18.21 3.21
C PRO A 21 -4.81 -18.10 3.60
N VAL A 22 -4.58 -17.46 4.75
CA VAL A 22 -3.28 -17.30 5.40
C VAL A 22 -3.42 -17.74 6.85
N ASN A 23 -2.58 -18.68 7.28
CA ASN A 23 -2.53 -19.16 8.66
C ASN A 23 -2.04 -18.05 9.60
N SER A 24 -2.41 -18.11 10.88
CA SER A 24 -1.88 -17.18 11.89
C SER A 24 -0.36 -17.21 11.98
N ASP A 25 0.21 -18.40 11.85
CA ASP A 25 1.65 -18.65 12.02
C ASP A 25 2.46 -18.32 10.75
N ASP A 26 1.75 -18.00 9.65
CA ASP A 26 2.31 -17.61 8.35
C ASP A 26 2.28 -16.07 8.16
N ILE A 27 2.23 -15.33 9.28
CA ILE A 27 2.27 -13.87 9.31
C ILE A 27 3.53 -13.44 10.04
N PHE A 28 4.43 -12.80 9.31
CA PHE A 28 5.74 -12.40 9.78
C PHE A 28 5.76 -10.88 9.92
N VAL A 29 5.46 -10.39 11.12
CA VAL A 29 5.58 -8.97 11.45
C VAL A 29 7.06 -8.66 11.65
N HIS A 30 7.53 -7.54 11.09
CA HIS A 30 8.93 -7.15 11.26
C HIS A 30 9.31 -7.08 12.76
N PRO A 31 10.42 -7.70 13.20
CA PRO A 31 10.72 -7.89 14.62
C PRO A 31 10.99 -6.59 15.38
N LYS A 32 11.30 -5.50 14.66
CA LYS A 32 11.47 -4.14 15.21
C LYS A 32 10.19 -3.29 15.14
N TRP A 33 9.06 -3.85 14.72
CA TRP A 33 7.78 -3.14 14.75
C TRP A 33 7.32 -2.89 16.18
N LEU A 34 6.93 -1.65 16.46
CA LEU A 34 6.47 -1.22 17.78
C LEU A 34 5.06 -0.63 17.66
N SER A 35 4.04 -1.41 18.02
CA SER A 35 2.64 -0.99 17.92
C SER A 35 2.30 0.27 18.73
N PHE A 36 3.00 0.52 19.84
CA PHE A 36 2.84 1.72 20.66
C PHE A 36 3.54 2.96 20.08
N CYS A 37 4.43 2.78 19.09
CA CYS A 37 5.15 3.86 18.43
C CYS A 37 5.15 3.66 16.90
N PRO A 38 4.04 3.92 16.21
CA PRO A 38 3.99 3.83 14.74
C PRO A 38 5.06 4.71 14.06
N ALA A 39 5.35 5.86 14.66
CA ALA A 39 6.39 6.79 14.17
C ALA A 39 7.83 6.25 14.32
N CYS A 40 8.05 5.17 15.09
CA CYS A 40 9.35 4.50 15.20
C CYS A 40 9.67 3.66 13.95
N GLY A 41 8.73 3.52 13.01
CA GLY A 41 8.91 2.83 11.73
C GLY A 41 8.84 1.31 11.83
N ASN A 42 9.30 0.63 10.78
CA ASN A 42 9.16 -0.83 10.60
C ASN A 42 7.71 -1.31 10.49
N ASP A 43 6.82 -0.47 9.97
CA ASP A 43 5.43 -0.81 9.68
C ASP A 43 5.35 -1.65 8.40
N ILE A 44 5.76 -2.92 8.51
CA ILE A 44 5.78 -3.90 7.43
C ILE A 44 5.60 -5.31 8.00
N ALA A 45 4.87 -6.15 7.27
CA ALA A 45 4.70 -7.56 7.55
C ALA A 45 4.66 -8.36 6.25
N LEU A 46 5.05 -9.63 6.30
CA LEU A 46 4.89 -10.59 5.22
C LEU A 46 3.78 -11.58 5.57
N MET A 47 3.03 -11.99 4.55
CA MET A 47 1.97 -12.98 4.69
C MET A 47 2.22 -14.10 3.70
N LYS A 48 2.44 -15.32 4.20
CA LYS A 48 2.63 -16.50 3.36
C LYS A 48 1.27 -17.13 3.04
N LEU A 49 0.97 -17.23 1.75
CA LEU A 49 -0.26 -17.85 1.27
C LEU A 49 -0.26 -19.36 1.55
N GLN A 50 -1.40 -19.92 1.97
CA GLN A 50 -1.54 -21.36 2.20
C GLN A 50 -1.24 -22.21 0.95
N ARG A 51 -1.46 -21.63 -0.23
CA ARG A 51 -1.10 -22.22 -1.53
C ARG A 51 -0.54 -21.14 -2.46
N PRO A 52 0.34 -21.48 -3.41
CA PRO A 52 0.77 -20.55 -4.45
C PRO A 52 -0.43 -19.95 -5.20
N ALA A 53 -0.32 -18.66 -5.51
CA ALA A 53 -1.24 -18.01 -6.43
C ALA A 53 -0.98 -18.49 -7.87
N VAL A 54 -2.04 -18.59 -8.66
CA VAL A 54 -1.93 -18.89 -10.10
C VAL A 54 -1.80 -17.55 -10.83
N LEU A 55 -0.73 -17.36 -11.60
CA LEU A 55 -0.55 -16.10 -12.34
C LEU A 55 -1.50 -16.05 -13.56
N SER A 56 -2.05 -14.87 -13.84
CA SER A 56 -2.93 -14.59 -14.97
C SER A 56 -2.71 -13.16 -15.49
N ALA A 57 -3.57 -12.69 -16.41
CA ALA A 57 -3.56 -11.30 -16.81
C ALA A 57 -3.97 -10.36 -15.66
N GLU A 58 -4.82 -10.84 -14.75
CA GLU A 58 -5.36 -10.13 -13.59
C GLU A 58 -4.53 -10.35 -12.31
N VAL A 59 -3.69 -11.40 -12.28
CA VAL A 59 -2.83 -11.72 -11.14
C VAL A 59 -1.37 -11.77 -11.57
N GLN A 60 -0.63 -10.71 -11.22
CA GLN A 60 0.79 -10.56 -11.50
C GLN A 60 1.58 -10.23 -10.22
N VAL A 61 2.89 -10.50 -10.24
CA VAL A 61 3.79 -10.21 -9.12
C VAL A 61 4.31 -8.77 -9.24
N GLY A 62 4.21 -8.00 -8.16
CA GLY A 62 4.85 -6.68 -8.07
C GLY A 62 6.36 -6.82 -7.94
N ARG A 63 7.13 -5.99 -8.64
CA ARG A 63 8.59 -5.95 -8.46
C ARG A 63 8.96 -5.18 -7.22
N LEU A 64 10.02 -5.65 -6.57
CA LEU A 64 10.67 -4.95 -5.49
C LEU A 64 11.74 -4.00 -6.06
N PRO A 65 11.90 -2.82 -5.47
CA PRO A 65 12.93 -1.87 -5.88
C PRO A 65 14.32 -2.36 -5.46
N ALA A 66 15.37 -1.86 -6.11
CA ALA A 66 16.74 -2.16 -5.71
C ALA A 66 16.99 -1.83 -4.22
N PRO A 67 17.74 -2.67 -3.46
CA PRO A 67 18.00 -2.44 -2.04
C PRO A 67 18.59 -1.04 -1.77
N GLY A 68 17.97 -0.32 -0.84
CA GLY A 68 18.38 1.02 -0.43
C GLY A 68 18.11 2.14 -1.43
N SER A 69 17.45 1.87 -2.56
CA SER A 69 17.12 2.88 -3.56
C SER A 69 16.23 4.00 -2.97
N ILE A 70 16.44 5.21 -3.47
CA ILE A 70 15.69 6.42 -3.11
C ILE A 70 15.29 7.12 -4.39
N LEU A 71 14.00 7.33 -4.58
CA LEU A 71 13.47 8.13 -5.69
C LEU A 71 13.67 9.63 -5.43
N PRO A 72 13.88 10.44 -6.48
CA PRO A 72 13.97 11.88 -6.33
C PRO A 72 12.63 12.47 -5.90
N ASP A 73 12.67 13.69 -5.34
CA ASP A 73 11.46 14.41 -4.97
C ASP A 73 10.55 14.65 -6.19
N GLY A 74 9.24 14.54 -5.98
CA GLY A 74 8.24 14.66 -7.05
C GLY A 74 8.23 13.53 -8.09
N TYR A 75 8.87 12.37 -7.82
CA TYR A 75 8.80 11.23 -8.73
C TYR A 75 7.35 10.74 -8.90
N PRO A 76 6.88 10.51 -10.14
CA PRO A 76 5.50 10.11 -10.37
C PRO A 76 5.25 8.70 -9.84
N CYS A 77 4.36 8.55 -8.87
CA CYS A 77 3.95 7.25 -8.33
C CYS A 77 2.43 7.20 -8.18
N VAL A 78 1.88 5.98 -8.17
CA VAL A 78 0.45 5.70 -8.09
C VAL A 78 0.17 4.89 -6.83
N LEU A 79 -0.76 5.40 -6.02
CA LEU A 79 -1.37 4.66 -4.92
C LEU A 79 -2.66 4.00 -5.42
N SER A 80 -2.79 2.69 -5.21
CA SER A 80 -3.99 1.92 -5.56
C SER A 80 -4.70 1.39 -4.32
N GLY A 81 -6.03 1.32 -4.37
CA GLY A 81 -6.86 0.72 -3.32
C GLY A 81 -8.33 1.10 -3.48
N TRP A 82 -9.18 0.53 -2.62
CA TRP A 82 -10.63 0.76 -2.61
C TRP A 82 -11.07 1.82 -1.59
N GLY A 83 -10.14 2.60 -1.03
CA GLY A 83 -10.47 3.71 -0.14
C GLY A 83 -10.83 3.30 1.28
N ARG A 84 -10.38 2.14 1.78
CA ARG A 84 -10.59 1.74 3.18
C ARG A 84 -9.77 2.54 4.18
N LEU A 85 -8.82 3.37 3.74
CA LEU A 85 -8.23 4.39 4.61
C LEU A 85 -9.31 5.35 5.20
N THR A 86 -10.51 5.44 4.61
CA THR A 86 -11.63 6.27 5.09
C THR A 86 -12.29 5.82 6.39
N SER A 87 -12.20 4.55 6.79
CA SER A 87 -12.78 4.11 8.08
C SER A 87 -11.90 4.48 9.27
N GLU A 88 -10.59 4.66 9.05
CA GLU A 88 -9.64 5.25 10.01
C GLU A 88 -9.57 6.79 9.88
N CYS A 89 -9.92 7.31 8.71
CA CYS A 89 -9.97 8.73 8.39
C CYS A 89 -11.40 9.14 8.07
N GLY A 90 -12.19 9.36 9.13
CA GLY A 90 -13.62 9.60 9.05
C GLY A 90 -14.06 10.40 7.82
N ALA A 91 -15.00 9.83 7.06
CA ALA A 91 -15.63 10.45 5.91
C ALA A 91 -16.29 11.79 6.32
N GLY A 92 -15.54 12.89 6.26
CA GLY A 92 -16.07 14.18 6.72
C GLY A 92 -15.17 15.41 6.58
N SER A 93 -13.88 15.29 6.27
CA SER A 93 -13.02 16.48 6.13
C SER A 93 -12.49 16.62 4.71
N GLY A 94 -13.24 17.38 3.90
CA GLY A 94 -12.78 17.88 2.62
C GLY A 94 -11.45 18.62 2.77
N GLY A 95 -10.40 18.06 2.19
CA GLY A 95 -9.11 18.72 2.01
C GLY A 95 -9.00 19.13 0.55
N THR A 96 -8.80 20.42 0.30
CA THR A 96 -8.49 20.97 -1.02
C THR A 96 -7.01 20.73 -1.35
N TRP A 97 -6.73 20.15 -2.52
CA TRP A 97 -5.40 20.20 -3.14
C TRP A 97 -5.51 20.66 -4.59
N TRP A 98 -4.54 21.48 -4.97
CA TRP A 98 -4.43 22.16 -6.25
C TRP A 98 -3.85 21.20 -7.30
N ASP A 99 -4.72 20.61 -8.12
CA ASP A 99 -4.36 20.35 -9.52
C ASP A 99 -4.44 21.71 -10.24
N GLY A 100 -3.48 22.00 -11.09
CA GLY A 100 -3.38 23.25 -11.85
C GLY A 100 -4.49 23.36 -12.90
N GLY A 101 -5.74 23.50 -12.49
CA GLY A 101 -6.87 23.80 -13.38
C GLY A 101 -8.18 23.14 -12.96
N ALA A 102 -9.10 23.98 -12.46
CA ALA A 102 -10.56 23.78 -12.40
C ALA A 102 -11.12 22.63 -11.53
N ASP A 103 -11.71 23.05 -10.40
CA ASP A 103 -12.96 22.53 -9.81
C ASP A 103 -13.41 21.12 -10.22
N HIS A 104 -12.93 20.12 -9.48
CA HIS A 104 -13.75 18.99 -9.11
C HIS A 104 -13.39 18.61 -7.66
N THR A 105 -14.40 18.44 -6.82
CA THR A 105 -14.25 17.86 -5.47
C THR A 105 -13.91 16.38 -5.63
N LEU A 106 -12.68 16.09 -6.02
CA LEU A 106 -12.16 14.74 -6.13
C LEU A 106 -11.50 14.39 -4.79
N SER A 107 -12.14 13.48 -4.06
CA SER A 107 -11.45 12.64 -3.10
C SER A 107 -10.13 12.16 -3.73
N PRO A 108 -8.95 12.40 -3.12
CA PRO A 108 -7.71 11.77 -3.62
C PRO A 108 -7.96 10.26 -3.74
N PRO A 109 -7.35 9.52 -4.67
CA PRO A 109 -7.35 8.06 -4.60
C PRO A 109 -6.74 7.68 -3.26
N GLN A 110 -7.61 7.41 -2.30
CA GLN A 110 -7.24 6.98 -0.97
C GLN A 110 -6.96 5.51 -1.16
N GLY A 111 -5.70 5.10 -1.07
CA GLY A 111 -5.35 3.69 -1.06
C GLY A 111 -6.00 2.96 0.11
N ASP A 112 -5.56 1.73 0.31
CA ASP A 112 -5.89 0.98 1.52
C ASP A 112 -4.71 1.01 2.50
N SER A 113 -4.97 0.85 3.80
CA SER A 113 -3.90 0.66 4.79
C SER A 113 -3.11 -0.60 4.44
N GLY A 114 -1.78 -0.48 4.35
CA GLY A 114 -0.93 -1.55 3.82
C GLY A 114 -0.92 -1.67 2.29
N GLY A 115 -1.60 -0.78 1.56
CA GLY A 115 -1.65 -0.76 0.09
C GLY A 115 -0.33 -0.28 -0.54
N PRO A 116 -0.05 -0.66 -1.80
CA PRO A 116 1.21 -0.36 -2.45
C PRO A 116 1.26 1.05 -3.05
N LEU A 117 2.40 1.73 -2.87
CA LEU A 117 2.81 2.88 -3.68
C LEU A 117 3.69 2.37 -4.82
N ASN A 118 3.12 2.30 -6.02
CA ASN A 118 3.78 1.78 -7.21
C ASN A 118 4.41 2.93 -8.00
N CYS A 119 5.66 2.76 -8.41
CA CYS A 119 6.37 3.74 -9.22
C CYS A 119 6.90 3.06 -10.50
N PRO A 120 6.82 3.72 -11.66
CA PRO A 120 7.41 3.19 -12.88
C PRO A 120 8.93 3.26 -12.78
N ALA A 121 9.62 2.23 -13.26
CA ALA A 121 11.06 2.19 -13.46
C ALA A 121 11.40 2.62 -14.90
N GLU A 122 12.68 2.95 -15.14
CA GLU A 122 13.16 3.42 -16.44
C GLU A 122 12.99 2.39 -17.56
N ASP A 123 12.98 1.11 -17.22
CA ASP A 123 12.77 0.00 -18.16
C ASP A 123 11.28 -0.24 -18.49
N GLY A 124 10.39 0.66 -18.04
CA GLY A 124 8.95 0.61 -18.27
C GLY A 124 8.21 -0.32 -17.31
N THR A 125 8.89 -0.82 -16.29
CA THR A 125 8.33 -1.76 -15.33
C THR A 125 7.78 -1.04 -14.10
N TRP A 126 7.01 -1.73 -13.25
CA TRP A 126 6.44 -1.13 -12.04
C TRP A 126 7.03 -1.77 -10.80
N GLU A 127 7.48 -0.94 -9.87
CA GLU A 127 8.09 -1.34 -8.60
C GLU A 127 7.29 -0.82 -7.41
N VAL A 128 7.24 -1.60 -6.34
CA VAL A 128 6.56 -1.22 -5.09
C VAL A 128 7.56 -0.49 -4.19
N HIS A 129 7.56 0.85 -4.24
CA HIS A 129 8.52 1.66 -3.47
C HIS A 129 8.05 1.95 -2.04
N GLY A 130 6.74 1.91 -1.81
CA GLY A 130 6.16 2.23 -0.51
C GLY A 130 5.00 1.33 -0.14
N ILE A 131 4.78 1.19 1.17
CA ILE A 131 3.56 0.62 1.74
C ILE A 131 2.86 1.75 2.48
N ALA A 132 1.58 1.97 2.17
CA ALA A 132 0.79 3.02 2.80
C ALA A 132 0.69 2.74 4.30
N SER A 133 1.28 3.65 5.08
CA SER A 133 1.30 3.62 6.54
C SER A 133 0.59 4.85 7.08
N PHE A 134 -0.01 4.73 8.25
CA PHE A 134 -0.78 5.81 8.84
C PHE A 134 0.09 6.68 9.75
N VAL A 135 -0.03 8.01 9.64
CA VAL A 135 0.55 8.94 10.61
C VAL A 135 -0.44 10.03 11.01
N SER A 136 -1.13 9.80 12.14
CA SER A 136 -1.46 10.77 13.20
C SER A 136 -2.62 10.25 14.06
N GLY A 137 -2.48 10.19 15.39
CA GLY A 137 -3.62 9.95 16.31
C GLY A 137 -4.74 11.01 16.27
N LEU A 138 -4.64 12.01 15.37
CA LEU A 138 -5.64 13.02 15.07
C LEU A 138 -6.34 12.80 13.70
N GLY A 139 -6.05 11.72 12.96
CA GLY A 139 -6.63 11.40 11.64
C GLY A 139 -5.73 11.72 10.43
N CYS A 140 -6.14 11.28 9.23
CA CYS A 140 -5.50 11.69 7.96
C CYS A 140 -5.63 13.21 7.74
N ASN A 141 -4.69 13.82 7.01
CA ASN A 141 -4.75 15.22 6.60
C ASN A 141 -4.78 16.25 7.75
N ALA A 142 -4.16 15.95 8.90
CA ALA A 142 -3.81 17.02 9.82
C ALA A 142 -2.98 18.08 9.06
N PRO A 143 -3.29 19.38 9.18
CA PRO A 143 -2.57 20.42 8.45
C PRO A 143 -1.07 20.24 8.63
N LYS A 144 -0.34 20.08 7.51
CA LYS A 144 1.11 19.81 7.47
C LYS A 144 1.56 18.40 7.90
N LYS A 145 0.71 17.38 7.83
CA LYS A 145 1.10 15.97 8.00
C LYS A 145 0.83 15.17 6.72
N PRO A 146 1.86 14.91 5.89
CA PRO A 146 1.69 14.12 4.67
C PRO A 146 1.32 12.66 5.02
N THR A 147 0.69 11.96 4.09
CA THR A 147 0.65 10.49 4.11
C THR A 147 2.09 9.98 4.09
N VAL A 148 2.43 9.09 5.03
CA VAL A 148 3.78 8.54 5.15
C VAL A 148 3.74 7.10 4.65
N PHE A 149 4.80 6.68 3.96
CA PHE A 149 4.93 5.33 3.44
C PHE A 149 6.11 4.64 4.10
N THR A 150 5.96 3.34 4.41
CA THR A 150 7.10 2.49 4.74
C THR A 150 7.89 2.25 3.47
N ARG A 151 9.16 2.69 3.43
CA ARG A 151 10.05 2.54 2.26
C ARG A 151 10.47 1.08 2.10
N VAL A 152 9.98 0.41 1.06
CA VAL A 152 10.20 -1.02 0.82
C VAL A 152 11.68 -1.34 0.59
N SER A 153 12.41 -0.50 -0.16
CA SER A 153 13.83 -0.70 -0.46
C SER A 153 14.73 -0.81 0.78
N ALA A 154 14.28 -0.33 1.95
CA ALA A 154 15.00 -0.46 3.21
C ALA A 154 14.86 -1.85 3.87
N PHE A 155 13.93 -2.68 3.40
CA PHE A 155 13.59 -3.98 3.99
C PHE A 155 13.91 -5.17 3.08
N GLU A 156 14.49 -4.96 1.90
CA GLU A 156 14.90 -6.06 0.98
C GLU A 156 15.69 -7.16 1.68
N GLY A 157 16.63 -6.79 2.57
CA GLY A 157 17.40 -7.75 3.34
C GLY A 157 16.53 -8.65 4.23
N TRP A 158 15.55 -8.05 4.93
CA TRP A 158 14.61 -8.78 5.78
C TRP A 158 13.58 -9.60 4.96
N ILE A 159 13.19 -9.10 3.78
CA ILE A 159 12.27 -9.82 2.88
C ILE A 159 12.93 -11.09 2.32
N ALA A 160 14.25 -11.07 2.13
CA ALA A 160 15.02 -12.17 1.56
C ALA A 160 15.52 -13.22 2.58
N GLU A 161 15.33 -12.99 3.88
CA GLU A 161 15.67 -13.93 4.96
C GLU A 161 14.73 -15.16 4.99
#